data_AF-A0A2R6CML7-F1
#
_entry.id   AF-A0A2R6CML7-F1
#
_cell.length_a   1.000
_cell.length_b   1.000
_cell.length_c   1.000
_cell.angle_alpha   90.00
_cell.angle_beta   90.00
_cell.angle_gamma   90.00
#
_symmetry.space_group_name_H-M   'P 1'
#
loop_
_entity.id
_entity.type
_entity.pdbx_description
1 polymer ?
#
loop_
_entity_poly.entity_id
_entity_poly.type
_entity_poly.pdbx_seq_one_letter_code
_entity_poly.pdbx_strand_id
1 'polypeptide(L)'
;MTLILEFTIPSDVFPFGRAVSSENGGLVTLERLVPLGESRIPFLWVDRADYEEFEERLRASEIVKQFEALTRVDGSVLYYVEWYPEHETFLNGLYDAGATILKAEGDGTWEFA
;
A
#
# COMPACT_ATOMS: atom_id res chain seq x y z
N MET A 1 25.14 5.89 -11.96
CA MET A 1 24.41 7.14 -11.65
C MET A 1 23.12 6.73 -11.00
N THR A 2 22.80 7.27 -9.84
CA THR A 2 21.59 6.93 -9.07
C THR A 2 20.75 8.19 -8.97
N LEU A 3 19.46 8.08 -9.30
CA LEU A 3 18.48 9.15 -9.12
C LEU A 3 17.58 8.75 -7.96
N ILE A 4 17.46 9.63 -6.96
CA ILE A 4 16.51 9.50 -5.85
C ILE A 4 15.46 10.58 -6.06
N LEU A 5 14.19 10.20 -5.96
CA LEU A 5 13.05 11.09 -6.13
C LEU A 5 12.22 11.02 -4.86
N GLU A 6 11.88 12.18 -4.32
CA GLU A 6 10.91 12.31 -3.24
C GLU A 6 9.70 13.06 -3.78
N PHE A 7 8.51 12.49 -3.60
CA PHE A 7 7.29 13.11 -4.09
C PHE A 7 6.08 12.66 -3.29
N THR A 8 5.00 13.44 -3.40
CA THR A 8 3.78 13.26 -2.62
C THR A 8 2.58 13.17 -3.56
N ILE A 9 1.69 12.21 -3.30
CA ILE A 9 0.52 11.92 -4.12
C ILE A 9 -0.72 11.77 -3.23
N PRO A 10 -1.83 12.50 -3.49
CA PRO A 10 -3.09 12.28 -2.79
C PRO A 10 -3.58 10.83 -2.89
N SER A 11 -4.15 10.28 -1.81
CA SER A 11 -4.60 8.87 -1.80
C SER A 11 -5.69 8.60 -2.84
N ASP A 12 -6.47 9.60 -3.22
CA ASP A 12 -7.58 9.48 -4.16
C ASP A 12 -7.16 9.40 -5.63
N VAL A 13 -5.93 9.78 -5.98
CA VAL A 13 -5.50 9.85 -7.40
C VAL A 13 -4.87 8.57 -7.93
N PHE A 14 -4.61 7.56 -7.10
CA PHE A 14 -4.10 6.26 -7.55
C PHE A 14 -4.82 5.09 -6.86
N PRO A 15 -4.91 3.90 -7.50
CA PRO A 15 -5.84 2.86 -7.05
C PRO A 15 -5.48 2.33 -5.66
N PHE A 16 -4.22 1.92 -5.44
CA PHE A 16 -3.78 1.39 -4.16
C PHE A 16 -4.03 2.37 -3.00
N GLY A 17 -3.72 3.66 -3.19
CA GLY A 17 -3.97 4.71 -2.20
C GLY A 17 -5.45 4.78 -1.78
N ARG A 18 -6.38 4.63 -2.74
CA ARG A 18 -7.82 4.60 -2.46
C ARG A 18 -8.24 3.37 -1.67
N ALA A 19 -7.67 2.20 -1.99
CA ALA A 19 -8.01 0.95 -1.35
C ALA A 19 -7.66 0.96 0.14
N VAL A 20 -6.51 1.54 0.48
CA VAL A 20 -5.97 1.52 1.85
C VAL A 20 -6.25 2.79 2.66
N SER A 21 -6.84 3.82 2.07
CA SER A 21 -7.20 5.05 2.79
C SER A 21 -8.26 4.81 3.87
N SER A 22 -8.52 5.82 4.71
CA SER A 22 -9.52 5.80 5.78
C SER A 22 -10.23 7.14 5.82
N GLU A 23 -11.53 7.16 6.11
CA GLU A 23 -12.21 8.43 6.44
C GLU A 23 -11.86 8.89 7.87
N ASN A 24 -11.56 7.95 8.75
CA ASN A 24 -11.21 8.17 10.15
C ASN A 24 -9.70 8.40 10.39
N GLY A 25 -8.92 8.57 9.31
CA GLY A 25 -7.46 8.65 9.36
C GLY A 25 -6.78 7.31 9.71
N GLY A 26 -5.46 7.32 9.68
CA GLY A 26 -4.62 6.16 10.04
C GLY A 26 -3.37 6.10 9.17
N LEU A 27 -2.22 5.87 9.80
CA LEU A 27 -0.94 5.80 9.09
C LEU A 27 -0.77 4.42 8.47
N VAL A 28 -0.63 4.37 7.16
CA VAL A 28 -0.27 3.17 6.41
C VAL A 28 1.16 3.34 5.90
N THR A 29 2.06 2.44 6.27
CA THR A 29 3.44 2.42 5.78
C THR A 29 3.67 1.17 4.92
N LEU A 30 4.14 1.36 3.70
CA LEU A 30 4.54 0.31 2.78
C LEU A 30 6.05 0.07 2.92
N GLU A 31 6.41 -1.13 3.37
CA GLU A 31 7.80 -1.51 3.68
C GLU A 31 8.59 -1.93 2.45
N ARG A 32 7.96 -2.74 1.58
CA ARG A 32 8.63 -3.23 0.38
C ARG A 32 7.63 -3.77 -0.61
N LEU A 33 7.78 -3.36 -1.86
CA LEU A 33 7.15 -4.02 -2.98
C LEU A 33 8.08 -5.11 -3.53
N VAL A 34 7.68 -6.37 -3.39
CA VAL A 34 8.45 -7.50 -3.93
C VAL A 34 7.73 -8.08 -5.15
N PRO A 35 8.41 -8.19 -6.31
CA PRO A 35 7.88 -8.93 -7.45
C PRO A 35 7.98 -10.44 -7.19
N LEU A 36 6.85 -11.13 -7.21
CA LEU A 36 6.81 -12.58 -7.12
C LEU A 36 6.07 -13.12 -8.35
N GLY A 37 6.82 -13.28 -9.45
CA GLY A 37 6.26 -13.69 -10.74
C GLY A 37 5.36 -12.60 -11.34
N GLU A 38 4.10 -12.94 -11.64
CA GLU A 38 3.09 -12.01 -12.15
C GLU A 38 2.39 -11.20 -11.04
N SER A 39 2.49 -11.64 -9.78
CA SER A 39 1.92 -10.91 -8.64
C SER A 39 2.93 -9.91 -8.07
N ARG A 40 2.43 -8.73 -7.74
CA ARG A 40 3.19 -7.73 -6.98
C ARG A 40 2.60 -7.67 -5.58
N ILE A 41 3.47 -7.89 -4.60
CA ILE A 41 3.05 -8.12 -3.21
C ILE A 41 3.79 -7.15 -2.30
N PRO A 42 3.07 -6.23 -1.64
CA PRO A 42 3.62 -5.44 -0.55
C PRO A 42 3.40 -6.05 0.84
N PHE A 43 4.25 -5.60 1.75
CA PHE A 43 3.96 -5.63 3.19
C PHE A 43 3.59 -4.23 3.66
N LEU A 44 2.48 -4.13 4.40
CA LEU A 44 1.95 -2.88 4.93
C LEU A 44 1.91 -2.93 6.44
N TRP A 45 2.61 -2.01 7.09
CA TRP A 45 2.31 -1.66 8.46
C TRP A 45 1.14 -0.70 8.47
N VAL A 46 0.16 -1.01 9.30
CA VAL A 46 -1.00 -0.16 9.50
C VAL A 46 -1.06 0.14 10.98
N ASP A 47 -1.00 1.43 11.31
CA ASP A 47 -1.19 1.97 12.66
C ASP A 47 -2.48 2.79 12.67
N ARG A 48 -3.56 2.20 13.18
CA ARG A 48 -4.88 2.83 13.26
C ARG A 48 -5.73 2.24 14.37
N ALA A 49 -6.76 2.99 14.77
CA ALA A 49 -7.68 2.56 15.82
C ALA A 49 -8.71 1.53 15.34
N ASP A 50 -9.16 1.64 14.08
CA ASP A 50 -10.21 0.78 13.52
C ASP A 50 -9.67 -0.15 12.44
N TYR A 51 -9.28 -1.36 12.85
CA TYR A 51 -8.80 -2.41 11.96
C TYR A 51 -9.92 -3.15 11.24
N GLU A 52 -11.10 -3.25 11.84
CA GLU A 52 -12.21 -4.01 11.27
C GLU A 52 -12.77 -3.27 10.05
N GLU A 53 -12.98 -1.96 10.16
CA GLU A 53 -13.37 -1.09 9.03
C GLU A 53 -12.32 -1.15 7.90
N PHE A 54 -11.03 -1.15 8.26
CA PHE A 54 -9.95 -1.26 7.27
C PHE A 54 -10.00 -2.58 6.50
N GLU A 55 -10.11 -3.70 7.21
CA GLU A 55 -10.17 -5.01 6.59
C GLU A 55 -11.43 -5.17 5.73
N GLU A 56 -12.58 -4.63 6.16
CA GLU A 56 -13.80 -4.59 5.34
C GLU A 56 -13.61 -3.83 4.04
N ARG A 57 -12.95 -2.66 4.08
CA ARG A 57 -12.62 -1.89 2.88
C ARG A 57 -11.67 -2.63 1.95
N LEU A 58 -10.66 -3.31 2.49
CA LEU A 58 -9.77 -4.14 1.68
C LEU A 58 -10.56 -5.27 1.00
N ARG A 59 -11.50 -5.93 1.69
CA ARG A 59 -12.35 -6.97 1.10
C ARG A 59 -13.28 -6.42 0.01
N ALA A 60 -13.74 -5.19 0.15
CA ALA A 60 -14.64 -4.54 -0.82
C ALA A 60 -13.91 -3.90 -2.01
N SER A 61 -12.58 -3.78 -1.96
CA SER A 61 -11.77 -3.14 -2.99
C SER A 61 -11.65 -4.01 -4.23
N GLU A 62 -11.97 -3.46 -5.41
CA GLU A 62 -11.75 -4.11 -6.71
C GLU A 62 -10.26 -4.25 -7.07
N ILE A 63 -9.39 -3.53 -6.36
CA ILE A 63 -7.95 -3.55 -6.60
C ILE A 63 -7.28 -4.68 -5.80
N VAL A 64 -7.79 -4.97 -4.61
CA VAL A 64 -7.21 -5.96 -3.71
C VAL A 64 -7.71 -7.35 -4.09
N LYS A 65 -6.78 -8.25 -4.40
CA LYS A 65 -7.06 -9.64 -4.73
C LYS A 65 -7.17 -10.50 -3.48
N GLN A 66 -6.26 -10.31 -2.54
CA GLN A 66 -6.30 -10.95 -1.22
C GLN A 66 -5.44 -10.16 -0.23
N PHE A 67 -5.72 -10.34 1.07
CA PHE A 67 -4.86 -9.84 2.12
C PHE A 67 -4.87 -10.79 3.32
N GLU A 68 -3.80 -10.73 4.12
CA GLU A 68 -3.64 -11.52 5.33
C GLU A 68 -2.97 -10.68 6.42
N ALA A 69 -3.55 -10.67 7.62
CA ALA A 69 -2.92 -10.06 8.79
C ALA A 69 -1.87 -11.03 9.37
N LEU A 70 -0.60 -10.77 9.10
CA LEU A 70 0.51 -11.66 9.46
C LEU A 70 0.90 -11.54 10.93
N THR A 71 0.94 -10.31 11.46
CA THR A 71 1.29 -10.06 12.86
C THR A 71 0.63 -8.81 13.40
N ARG A 72 0.42 -8.76 14.72
CA ARG A 72 -0.10 -7.61 15.46
C ARG A 72 0.87 -7.31 16.62
N VAL A 73 1.48 -6.13 16.63
CA VAL A 73 2.52 -5.74 17.59
C VAL A 73 2.33 -4.28 17.97
N ASP A 74 2.37 -3.97 19.27
CA ASP A 74 2.35 -2.60 19.82
C ASP A 74 1.26 -1.68 19.24
N GLY A 75 0.10 -2.25 18.92
CA GLY A 75 -1.01 -1.50 18.37
C GLY A 75 -0.95 -1.27 16.87
N SER A 76 0.06 -1.80 16.16
CA SER A 76 0.16 -1.86 14.69
C SER A 76 -0.08 -3.28 14.16
N VAL A 77 -0.51 -3.39 12.90
CA VAL A 77 -0.72 -4.67 12.21
C VAL A 77 0.08 -4.72 10.92
N LEU A 78 0.79 -5.82 10.69
CA LEU A 78 1.45 -6.11 9.43
C LEU A 78 0.50 -6.90 8.54
N TYR A 79 0.13 -6.32 7.41
CA TYR A 79 -0.64 -6.97 6.37
C TYR A 79 0.27 -7.40 5.21
N TYR A 80 0.05 -8.63 4.76
CA TYR A 80 0.34 -9.04 3.40
C TYR A 80 -0.84 -8.59 2.52
N VAL A 81 -0.57 -7.91 1.42
CA VAL A 81 -1.61 -7.55 0.45
C VAL A 81 -1.17 -7.99 -0.93
N GLU A 82 -2.09 -8.57 -1.70
CA GLU A 82 -1.92 -8.84 -3.12
C GLU A 82 -3.01 -8.09 -3.86
N TRP A 83 -2.64 -7.44 -4.96
CA TRP A 83 -3.59 -6.77 -5.85
C TRP A 83 -3.66 -7.45 -7.20
N TYR A 84 -4.75 -7.18 -7.92
CA TYR A 84 -4.86 -7.53 -9.32
C TYR A 84 -3.94 -6.62 -10.16
N PRO A 85 -2.96 -7.17 -10.90
CA PRO A 85 -2.01 -6.36 -11.69
C PRO A 85 -2.69 -5.39 -12.67
N GLU A 86 -3.85 -5.76 -13.20
CA GLU A 86 -4.65 -4.97 -14.13
C GLU A 86 -5.37 -3.77 -13.48
N HIS A 87 -5.54 -3.79 -12.15
CA HIS A 87 -6.28 -2.76 -11.42
C HIS A 87 -5.37 -1.77 -10.68
N GLU A 88 -4.09 -2.10 -10.47
CA GLU A 88 -3.10 -1.20 -9.87
C GLU A 88 -2.06 -0.73 -10.88
N THR A 89 -2.13 0.52 -11.31
CA THR A 89 -1.28 1.04 -12.39
C THR A 89 -0.03 1.78 -11.90
N PHE A 90 -0.11 2.43 -10.73
CA PHE A 90 0.94 3.33 -10.26
C PHE A 90 2.13 2.55 -9.69
N LEU A 91 1.88 1.69 -8.71
CA LEU A 91 2.93 0.86 -8.11
C LEU A 91 3.53 -0.11 -9.13
N ASN A 92 2.72 -0.60 -10.06
CA ASN A 92 3.20 -1.41 -11.19
C ASN A 92 4.12 -0.59 -12.12
N GLY A 93 3.76 0.64 -12.45
CA GLY A 93 4.59 1.53 -13.27
C GLY A 93 5.94 1.86 -12.64
N LEU A 94 5.99 2.09 -11.32
CA LEU A 94 7.26 2.29 -10.60
C LEU A 94 8.14 1.05 -10.69
N TYR A 95 7.56 -0.13 -10.46
CA TYR A 95 8.29 -1.37 -10.60
C TYR A 95 8.80 -1.60 -12.02
N ASP A 96 7.95 -1.40 -13.04
CA ASP A 96 8.30 -1.64 -14.45
C ASP A 96 9.42 -0.70 -14.92
N ALA A 97 9.48 0.51 -14.36
CA ALA A 97 10.58 1.45 -14.55
C ALA A 97 11.89 1.04 -13.84
N GLY A 98 11.88 -0.07 -13.08
CA GLY A 98 13.01 -0.52 -12.27
C GLY A 98 13.26 0.36 -11.04
N ALA A 99 12.25 1.14 -10.61
CA ALA A 99 12.37 1.94 -9.40
C ALA A 99 12.29 1.06 -8.15
N THR A 100 12.96 1.49 -7.09
CA THR A 100 12.86 0.88 -5.76
C THR A 100 12.24 1.91 -4.83
N ILE A 101 11.15 1.53 -4.16
CA ILE A 101 10.54 2.35 -3.11
C ILE A 101 11.33 2.08 -1.83
N LEU A 102 11.97 3.12 -1.28
CA LEU A 102 12.69 3.06 -0.01
C LEU A 102 11.76 3.36 1.16
N LYS A 103 10.81 4.28 0.94
CA LYS A 103 9.77 4.63 1.90
C LYS A 103 8.49 4.96 1.14
N ALA A 104 7.37 4.47 1.63
CA ALA A 104 6.06 4.96 1.21
C ALA A 104 5.13 4.96 2.42
N GLU A 105 4.57 6.10 2.78
CA GLU A 105 3.63 6.22 3.90
C GLU A 105 2.46 7.12 3.54
N GLY A 106 1.27 6.81 4.04
CA GLY A 106 0.08 7.57 3.72
C GLY A 106 -0.92 7.66 4.87
N ASP A 107 -1.41 8.89 5.10
CA ASP A 107 -2.57 9.24 5.92
C ASP A 107 -3.36 10.34 5.17
N GLY A 108 -4.20 9.92 4.22
CA GLY A 108 -4.89 10.82 3.28
C GLY A 108 -4.01 11.28 2.10
N THR A 109 -2.71 11.46 2.30
CA THR A 109 -1.73 11.73 1.24
C THR A 109 -0.54 10.80 1.39
N TRP A 110 -0.01 10.27 0.28
CA TRP A 110 1.14 9.37 0.25
C TRP A 110 2.44 10.10 -0.03
N GLU A 111 3.43 9.92 0.82
CA GLU A 111 4.81 10.37 0.63
C GLU A 111 5.67 9.18 0.17
N PHE A 112 6.41 9.35 -0.93
CA PHE A 112 7.31 8.34 -1.50
C PHE A 112 8.75 8.86 -1.49
N ALA A 113 9.69 7.98 -1.16
CA ALA A 113 11.15 8.19 -1.23
C ALA A 113 11.89 6.92 -1.64
#